data_AF-A0A6P1MCP5-F1
#
_entry.id   AF-A0A6P1MCP5-F1
#
_cell.length_a   1.000
_cell.length_b   1.000
_cell.length_c   1.000
_cell.angle_alpha   90.00
_cell.angle_beta   90.00
_cell.angle_gamma   90.00
#
_symmetry.space_group_name_H-M   'P 1'
#
loop_
_entity.id
_entity.type
_entity.pdbx_description
1 polymer ?
#
loop_
_entity_poly.entity_id
_entity_poly.type
_entity_poly.pdbx_seq_one_letter_code
_entity_poly.pdbx_strand_id
1 'polypeptide(L)'
;MLLTAVYGMNALEKLDYISIPLLMIIMTIGTVLAIRNYGMEGMNNNVTQTMSFLGGVGLSFNFYAVGTITAADITRFQRTRKDTIKSVVWGVFPMGVITLVLGVLLTKIAGNYDISMVLIDVGIPVAGVTALVLATWTTNSTNAYSSGLDLVMVFKIPDNRRREVTIVAGLVGTILGALGILNHVESFLSFLSFLVCPIGGIMMADYWIVGKGKAENWHPVDGFNKIGIISWALAAVIAYLCKIEYLGIVVGLIVYLVLERFAPSLSRETEKKVEA
;
A
#
# COMPACT_ATOMS: atom_id res chain seq x y z
N MET A 1 6.40 11.26 -13.49
CA MET A 1 5.61 10.25 -12.76
C MET A 1 4.78 9.39 -13.70
N LEU A 2 3.69 9.91 -14.30
CA LEU A 2 2.80 9.11 -15.17
C LEU A 2 3.51 8.41 -16.33
N LEU A 3 4.44 9.09 -17.00
CA LEU A 3 5.22 8.49 -18.08
C LEU A 3 6.00 7.25 -17.62
N THR A 4 6.59 7.29 -16.42
CA THR A 4 7.30 6.13 -15.86
C THR A 4 6.36 4.93 -15.66
N ALA A 5 5.16 5.17 -15.15
CA ALA A 5 4.13 4.13 -14.97
C ALA A 5 3.70 3.50 -16.32
N VAL A 6 3.58 4.32 -17.36
CA VAL A 6 3.26 3.89 -18.73
C VAL A 6 4.33 2.95 -19.31
N TYR A 7 5.61 3.21 -19.04
CA TYR A 7 6.71 2.32 -19.43
C TYR A 7 6.77 1.02 -18.61
N GLY A 8 6.02 0.93 -17.51
CA GLY A 8 5.81 -0.31 -16.75
C GLY A 8 6.94 -0.65 -15.79
N MET A 9 6.96 -1.90 -15.33
CA MET A 9 7.83 -2.34 -14.22
C MET A 9 9.32 -2.10 -14.44
N ASN A 10 9.84 -2.34 -15.65
CA ASN A 10 11.26 -2.13 -15.93
C ASN A 10 11.69 -0.67 -15.75
N ALA A 11 10.78 0.28 -15.98
CA ALA A 11 11.05 1.70 -15.77
C ALA A 11 10.95 2.09 -14.29
N LEU A 12 9.98 1.51 -13.57
CA LEU A 12 9.85 1.68 -12.12
C LEU A 12 11.07 1.13 -11.39
N GLU A 13 11.52 -0.08 -11.75
CA GLU A 13 12.71 -0.71 -11.19
C GLU A 13 13.95 0.16 -11.37
N LYS A 14 14.20 0.68 -12.58
CA LYS A 14 15.32 1.60 -12.84
C LYS A 14 15.23 2.90 -12.06
N LEU A 15 14.02 3.44 -11.92
CA LEU A 15 13.79 4.64 -11.11
C LEU A 15 14.14 4.37 -9.64
N ASP A 16 13.67 3.25 -9.08
CA ASP A 16 13.89 2.88 -7.69
C ASP A 16 15.37 2.59 -7.40
N TYR A 17 16.08 1.93 -8.33
CA TYR A 17 17.52 1.69 -8.23
C TYR A 17 18.34 2.96 -8.07
N ILE A 18 17.89 4.08 -8.63
CA ILE A 18 18.57 5.38 -8.51
C ILE A 18 18.01 6.17 -7.32
N SER A 19 16.69 6.19 -7.16
CA SER A 19 16.00 7.04 -6.19
C SER A 19 16.25 6.59 -4.76
N ILE A 20 16.21 5.28 -4.47
CA ILE A 20 16.34 4.78 -3.09
C ILE A 20 17.71 5.11 -2.49
N PRO A 21 18.86 4.81 -3.14
CA PRO A 21 20.17 5.18 -2.60
C PRO A 21 20.34 6.70 -2.44
N LEU A 22 19.85 7.48 -3.40
CA LEU A 22 19.94 8.94 -3.36
C LEU A 22 19.10 9.51 -2.20
N LEU A 23 17.88 9.02 -2.01
CA LEU A 23 17.04 9.40 -0.87
C LEU A 23 17.71 9.02 0.46
N MET A 24 18.34 7.84 0.56
CA MET A 24 19.08 7.44 1.76
C MET A 24 20.24 8.40 2.09
N ILE A 25 21.00 8.82 1.08
CA ILE A 25 22.06 9.81 1.24
C ILE A 25 21.48 11.14 1.70
N ILE A 26 20.44 11.63 1.03
CA ILE A 26 19.81 12.91 1.36
C ILE A 26 19.21 12.89 2.77
N MET A 27 18.52 11.81 3.16
CA MET A 27 17.98 11.64 4.51
C MET A 27 19.10 11.62 5.56
N THR A 28 20.21 10.94 5.30
CA THR A 28 21.36 10.91 6.21
C THR A 28 21.97 12.30 6.38
N ILE A 29 22.23 13.01 5.28
CA ILE A 29 22.75 14.37 5.27
C ILE A 29 21.80 15.32 5.99
N GLY A 30 20.51 15.27 5.66
CA GLY A 30 19.49 16.14 6.25
C GLY A 30 19.34 15.90 7.74
N THR A 31 19.42 14.65 8.20
CA THR A 31 19.40 14.34 9.63
C THR A 31 20.62 14.91 10.35
N VAL A 32 21.83 14.73 9.79
CA VAL A 32 23.06 15.29 10.39
C VAL A 32 23.00 16.82 10.46
N LEU A 33 22.51 17.48 9.42
CA LEU A 33 22.39 18.94 9.37
C LEU A 33 21.30 19.47 10.31
N ALA A 34 20.17 18.79 10.40
CA ALA A 34 19.11 19.12 11.36
C ALA A 34 19.65 19.06 12.79
N ILE A 35 20.38 18.00 13.14
CA ILE A 35 21.00 17.85 14.46
C ILE A 35 22.05 18.95 14.71
N ARG A 36 22.84 19.32 13.70
CA ARG A 36 23.85 20.39 13.84
C ARG A 36 23.25 21.77 14.03
N ASN A 37 22.15 22.08 13.36
CA ASN A 37 21.52 23.39 13.42
C ASN A 37 20.58 23.56 14.62
N TYR A 38 19.78 22.53 14.92
CA TYR A 38 18.77 22.59 15.98
C TYR A 38 19.21 21.95 17.29
N GLY A 39 20.30 21.18 17.29
CA GLY A 39 20.73 20.40 18.43
C GLY A 39 19.83 19.20 18.72
N MET A 40 20.08 18.53 19.84
CA MET A 40 19.28 17.38 20.32
C MET A 40 18.40 17.74 21.52
N GLU A 41 18.46 18.97 22.03
CA GLU A 41 17.72 19.38 23.23
C GLU A 41 16.20 19.23 23.02
N GLY A 42 15.73 19.48 21.79
CA GLY A 42 14.33 19.30 21.41
C GLY A 42 13.78 17.88 21.58
N MET A 43 14.65 16.86 21.71
CA MET A 43 14.20 15.49 21.96
C MET A 43 13.46 15.32 23.29
N ASN A 44 13.78 16.16 24.28
CA ASN A 44 13.15 16.16 25.60
C ASN A 44 11.88 17.00 25.65
N ASN A 45 11.53 17.69 24.55
CA ASN A 45 10.31 18.48 24.51
C ASN A 45 9.09 17.55 24.56
N ASN A 46 8.13 17.92 25.42
CA ASN A 46 6.84 17.27 25.47
C ASN A 46 6.04 17.68 24.23
N VAL A 47 5.59 16.69 23.47
CA VAL A 47 4.70 16.90 22.33
C VAL A 47 3.27 16.69 22.82
N THR A 48 2.37 17.61 22.47
CA THR A 48 0.95 17.47 22.80
C THR A 48 0.39 16.20 22.19
N GLN A 49 -0.15 15.31 23.03
CA GLN A 49 -0.80 14.10 22.57
C GLN A 49 -2.15 14.44 21.94
N THR A 50 -2.25 14.30 20.62
CA THR A 50 -3.48 14.58 19.86
C THR A 50 -4.38 13.35 19.69
N MET A 51 -3.83 12.14 19.86
CA MET A 51 -4.55 10.88 19.68
C MET A 51 -4.09 9.78 20.64
N SER A 52 -4.89 8.73 20.78
CA SER A 52 -4.47 7.53 21.52
C SER A 52 -3.38 6.79 20.75
N PHE A 53 -2.58 5.98 21.45
CA PHE A 53 -1.57 5.13 20.81
C PHE A 53 -2.17 4.24 19.73
N LEU A 54 -3.30 3.58 20.03
CA LEU A 54 -4.02 2.75 19.05
C LEU A 54 -4.56 3.56 17.86
N GLY A 55 -4.96 4.82 18.07
CA GLY A 55 -5.34 5.73 16.98
C GLY A 55 -4.17 6.00 16.04
N GLY A 56 -2.97 6.25 16.58
CA GLY A 56 -1.74 6.42 15.78
C GLY A 56 -1.33 5.17 15.02
N VAL A 57 -1.47 3.98 15.64
CA VAL A 57 -1.27 2.69 14.97
C VAL A 57 -2.27 2.50 13.82
N GLY A 58 -3.55 2.78 14.06
CA GLY A 58 -4.60 2.68 13.04
C GLY A 58 -4.36 3.63 11.86
N LEU A 59 -4.01 4.88 12.14
CA LEU A 59 -3.65 5.85 11.10
C LEU A 59 -2.44 5.37 10.29
N SER A 60 -1.37 4.94 10.96
CA SER A 60 -0.17 4.42 10.29
C SER A 60 -0.49 3.20 9.41
N PHE A 61 -1.37 2.32 9.88
CA PHE A 61 -1.85 1.17 9.11
C PHE A 61 -2.66 1.60 7.88
N ASN A 62 -3.60 2.54 8.02
CA ASN A 62 -4.47 3.01 6.93
C ASN A 62 -3.68 3.61 5.75
N PHE A 63 -2.56 4.26 6.02
CA PHE A 63 -1.66 4.79 4.98
C PHE A 63 -1.00 3.71 4.12
N TYR A 64 -0.90 2.47 4.61
CA TYR A 64 -0.20 1.38 3.92
C TYR A 64 -1.10 0.17 3.59
N ALA A 65 -2.32 0.14 4.12
CA ALA A 65 -3.25 -0.98 3.99
C ALA A 65 -3.51 -1.35 2.52
N VAL A 66 -3.87 -0.36 1.69
CA VAL A 66 -4.19 -0.58 0.28
C VAL A 66 -2.98 -1.14 -0.47
N GLY A 67 -1.82 -0.48 -0.33
CA GLY A 67 -0.58 -0.92 -0.99
C GLY A 67 -0.13 -2.32 -0.57
N THR A 68 -0.47 -2.74 0.65
CA THR A 68 -0.20 -4.11 1.12
C THR A 68 -1.08 -5.14 0.44
N ILE A 69 -2.38 -4.85 0.29
CA ILE A 69 -3.31 -5.78 -0.36
C ILE A 69 -3.07 -5.83 -1.88
N THR A 70 -2.70 -4.72 -2.51
CA THR A 70 -2.36 -4.65 -3.94
C THR A 70 -0.90 -4.99 -4.24
N ALA A 71 -0.11 -5.40 -3.24
CA ALA A 71 1.31 -5.74 -3.42
C ALA A 71 1.55 -6.83 -4.48
N ALA A 72 0.54 -7.65 -4.79
CA ALA A 72 0.57 -8.65 -5.85
C ALA A 72 0.87 -8.05 -7.24
N ASP A 73 0.50 -6.79 -7.50
CA ASP A 73 0.73 -6.10 -8.78
C ASP A 73 2.21 -6.00 -9.15
N ILE A 74 3.06 -5.91 -8.13
CA ILE A 74 4.51 -5.73 -8.23
C ILE A 74 5.22 -7.04 -7.91
N THR A 75 4.79 -7.72 -6.85
CA THR A 75 5.45 -8.96 -6.40
C THR A 75 5.27 -10.13 -7.37
N ARG A 76 4.29 -10.08 -8.28
CA ARG A 76 4.16 -11.06 -9.38
C ARG A 76 5.37 -11.14 -10.32
N PHE A 77 6.23 -10.11 -10.34
CA PHE A 77 7.46 -10.09 -11.12
C PHE A 77 8.66 -10.70 -10.37
N GLN A 78 8.49 -11.08 -9.11
CA GLN A 78 9.52 -11.77 -8.34
C GLN A 78 9.67 -13.21 -8.81
N ARG A 79 10.91 -13.70 -8.82
CA ARG A 79 11.24 -15.05 -9.31
C ARG A 79 10.65 -16.15 -8.44
N THR A 80 10.64 -15.93 -7.12
CA THR A 80 10.20 -16.94 -6.16
C THR A 80 9.45 -16.33 -4.98
N ARG A 81 8.68 -17.18 -4.27
CA ARG A 81 8.03 -16.81 -2.99
C ARG A 81 9.05 -16.36 -1.95
N LYS A 82 10.24 -16.99 -1.92
CA LYS A 82 11.31 -16.63 -0.99
C LYS A 82 11.85 -15.23 -1.29
N ASP A 83 11.97 -14.86 -2.55
CA ASP A 83 12.43 -13.52 -2.95
C ASP A 83 11.39 -12.46 -2.59
N THR A 84 10.10 -12.78 -2.71
CA THR A 84 9.01 -11.91 -2.22
C THR A 84 9.15 -11.64 -0.73
N ILE A 85 9.31 -12.70 0.10
CA ILE A 85 9.50 -12.54 1.55
C ILE A 85 10.76 -11.71 1.86
N LYS A 86 11.88 -12.01 1.20
CA LYS A 86 13.13 -11.26 1.39
C LYS A 86 12.97 -9.78 1.02
N SER A 87 12.26 -9.47 -0.06
CA SER A 87 12.04 -8.08 -0.48
C SER A 87 11.29 -7.27 0.57
N VAL A 88 10.31 -7.88 1.26
CA VAL A 88 9.57 -7.23 2.34
C VAL A 88 10.43 -7.10 3.60
N VAL A 89 11.09 -8.18 4.01
CA VAL A 89 11.88 -8.22 5.26
C VAL A 89 13.13 -7.34 5.20
N TRP A 90 13.83 -7.32 4.07
CA TRP A 90 15.10 -6.59 3.92
C TRP A 90 14.96 -5.26 3.19
N GLY A 91 13.95 -5.11 2.33
CA GLY A 91 13.71 -3.87 1.60
C GLY A 91 12.74 -2.95 2.34
N VAL A 92 11.49 -3.38 2.47
CA VAL A 92 10.40 -2.52 2.96
C VAL A 92 10.50 -2.27 4.47
N PHE A 93 10.68 -3.32 5.27
CA PHE A 93 10.60 -3.22 6.73
C PHE A 93 11.67 -2.29 7.33
N PRO A 94 12.97 -2.41 7.00
CA PRO A 94 13.99 -1.53 7.58
C PRO A 94 13.79 -0.08 7.15
N MET A 95 13.42 0.15 5.89
CA MET A 95 13.13 1.48 5.37
C MET A 95 11.96 2.13 6.11
N GLY A 96 10.88 1.38 6.36
CA GLY A 96 9.74 1.88 7.14
C GLY A 96 10.12 2.27 8.58
N VAL A 97 10.95 1.47 9.25
CA VAL A 97 11.44 1.81 10.61
C VAL A 97 12.32 3.05 10.58
N ILE A 98 13.25 3.14 9.62
CA ILE A 98 14.15 4.30 9.48
C ILE A 98 13.35 5.58 9.27
N THR A 99 12.41 5.60 8.32
CA THR A 99 11.63 6.80 8.01
C THR A 99 10.72 7.21 9.18
N LEU A 100 10.15 6.25 9.92
CA LEU A 100 9.37 6.54 11.13
C LEU A 100 10.22 7.19 12.22
N VAL A 101 11.41 6.63 12.50
CA VAL A 101 12.34 7.18 13.50
C VAL A 101 12.79 8.59 13.11
N LEU A 102 13.10 8.80 11.82
CA LEU A 102 13.47 10.12 11.31
C LEU A 102 12.31 11.11 11.42
N GLY A 103 11.08 10.72 11.08
CA GLY A 103 9.91 11.59 11.24
C GLY A 103 9.72 12.05 12.67
N VAL A 104 9.86 11.15 13.65
CA VAL A 104 9.80 11.49 15.08
C VAL A 104 10.92 12.44 15.49
N LEU A 105 12.16 12.14 15.09
CA LEU A 105 13.34 12.94 15.40
C LEU A 105 13.19 14.36 14.85
N LEU A 106 12.87 14.51 13.57
CA LEU A 106 12.74 15.81 12.90
C LEU A 106 11.57 16.62 13.45
N THR A 107 10.44 15.97 13.76
CA THR A 107 9.32 16.64 14.42
C THR A 107 9.74 17.25 15.75
N LYS A 108 10.54 16.53 16.55
CA LYS A 108 10.97 17.01 17.87
C LYS A 108 12.03 18.09 17.83
N ILE A 109 13.01 18.00 16.93
CA ILE A 109 14.14 18.95 16.89
C ILE A 109 13.89 20.14 15.95
N ALA A 110 13.24 19.92 14.82
CA ALA A 110 13.03 20.93 13.78
C ALA A 110 11.56 21.41 13.69
N GLY A 111 10.65 20.79 14.45
CA GLY A 111 9.21 21.13 14.40
C GLY A 111 8.51 20.68 13.12
N ASN A 112 9.17 19.90 12.27
CA ASN A 112 8.63 19.45 10.98
C ASN A 112 9.01 17.99 10.72
N TYR A 113 8.05 17.18 10.29
CA TYR A 113 8.27 15.75 9.98
C TYR A 113 8.82 15.53 8.56
N ASP A 114 8.66 16.50 7.66
CA ASP A 114 9.10 16.40 6.27
C ASP A 114 10.58 16.77 6.15
N ILE A 115 11.41 15.75 5.91
CA ILE A 115 12.86 15.92 5.69
C ILE A 115 13.17 16.90 4.55
N SER A 116 12.33 16.97 3.53
CA SER A 116 12.51 17.85 2.39
C SER A 116 12.40 19.32 2.80
N MET A 117 11.40 19.62 3.63
CA MET A 117 11.19 20.94 4.20
C MET A 117 12.32 21.30 5.18
N VAL A 118 12.70 20.36 6.05
CA VAL A 118 13.83 20.57 6.97
C VAL A 118 15.11 20.88 6.20
N LEU A 119 15.39 20.18 5.09
CA LEU A 119 16.55 20.42 4.24
C LEU A 119 16.55 21.81 3.59
N ILE A 120 15.37 22.32 3.21
CA ILE A 120 15.20 23.67 2.71
C ILE A 120 15.54 24.68 3.81
N ASP A 121 15.00 24.48 5.02
CA ASP A 121 15.17 25.39 6.15
C ASP A 121 16.62 25.44 6.66
N VAL A 122 17.34 24.31 6.63
CA VAL A 122 18.76 24.23 7.04
C VAL A 122 19.74 24.66 5.94
N GLY A 123 19.26 25.20 4.83
CA GLY A 123 20.08 25.86 3.81
C GLY A 123 20.54 24.98 2.63
N ILE A 124 19.92 23.80 2.42
CA ILE A 124 20.17 22.96 1.23
C ILE A 124 18.86 22.73 0.43
N PRO A 125 18.25 23.80 -0.12
CA PRO A 125 16.95 23.72 -0.77
C PRO A 125 16.94 22.81 -2.00
N VAL A 126 18.05 22.74 -2.75
CA VAL A 126 18.16 21.85 -3.92
C VAL A 126 18.03 20.38 -3.50
N ALA A 127 18.65 19.97 -2.40
CA ALA A 127 18.54 18.60 -1.89
C ALA A 127 17.13 18.32 -1.36
N GLY A 128 16.52 19.28 -0.65
CA GLY A 128 15.14 19.17 -0.17
C GLY A 128 14.14 18.99 -1.31
N VAL A 129 14.17 19.85 -2.33
CA VAL A 129 13.30 19.72 -3.51
C VAL A 129 13.57 18.41 -4.26
N THR A 130 14.83 18.00 -4.39
CA THR A 130 15.18 16.73 -5.03
C THR A 130 14.60 15.55 -4.28
N ALA A 131 14.70 15.53 -2.95
CA ALA A 131 14.10 14.48 -2.12
C ALA A 131 12.57 14.44 -2.27
N LEU A 132 11.91 15.61 -2.19
CA LEU A 132 10.47 15.70 -2.36
C LEU A 132 10.02 15.14 -3.70
N VAL A 133 10.68 15.55 -4.79
CA VAL A 133 10.36 15.10 -6.15
C VAL A 133 10.61 13.61 -6.30
N LEU A 134 11.75 13.08 -5.85
CA LEU A 134 12.06 11.66 -5.99
C LEU A 134 11.12 10.77 -5.17
N ALA A 135 10.88 11.12 -3.90
CA ALA A 135 9.99 10.37 -3.02
C ALA A 135 8.56 10.34 -3.56
N THR A 136 8.04 11.49 -4.00
CA THR A 136 6.71 11.54 -4.60
C THR A 136 6.66 10.85 -5.97
N TRP A 137 7.76 10.85 -6.73
CA TRP A 137 7.82 10.22 -8.04
C TRP A 137 7.66 8.71 -7.95
N THR A 138 8.47 8.05 -7.12
CA THR A 138 8.44 6.59 -6.98
C THR A 138 7.04 6.12 -6.55
N THR A 139 6.49 6.70 -5.48
CA THR A 139 5.16 6.33 -4.95
C THR A 139 4.05 6.57 -5.98
N ASN A 140 3.99 7.75 -6.60
CA ASN A 140 2.91 8.05 -7.55
C ASN A 140 2.99 7.22 -8.83
N SER A 141 4.20 6.85 -9.27
CA SER A 141 4.36 6.01 -10.46
C SER A 141 3.89 4.59 -10.20
N THR A 142 4.13 4.06 -9.01
CA THR A 142 3.60 2.77 -8.57
C THR A 142 2.07 2.79 -8.46
N ASN A 143 1.50 3.82 -7.83
CA ASN A 143 0.04 3.97 -7.71
C ASN A 143 -0.64 4.07 -9.08
N ALA A 144 -0.08 4.86 -10.01
CA ALA A 144 -0.60 4.98 -11.37
C ALA A 144 -0.48 3.67 -12.16
N TYR A 145 0.60 2.91 -11.95
CA TYR A 145 0.81 1.61 -12.56
C TYR A 145 -0.27 0.60 -12.11
N SER A 146 -0.49 0.46 -10.80
CA SER A 146 -1.54 -0.40 -10.23
C SER A 146 -2.93 0.03 -10.68
N SER A 147 -3.24 1.33 -10.60
CA SER A 147 -4.53 1.86 -11.06
C SER A 147 -4.82 1.53 -12.53
N GLY A 148 -3.80 1.63 -13.41
CA GLY A 148 -3.95 1.25 -14.80
C GLY A 148 -4.21 -0.24 -15.01
N LEU A 149 -3.58 -1.11 -14.21
CA LEU A 149 -3.86 -2.55 -14.22
C LEU A 149 -5.30 -2.84 -13.77
N ASP A 150 -5.72 -2.26 -12.66
CA ASP A 150 -7.04 -2.48 -12.08
C ASP A 150 -8.15 -2.06 -13.06
N LEU A 151 -7.99 -0.91 -13.72
CA LEU A 151 -8.97 -0.43 -14.69
C LEU A 151 -9.01 -1.29 -15.95
N VAL A 152 -7.86 -1.79 -16.42
CA VAL A 152 -7.80 -2.74 -17.54
C VAL A 152 -8.58 -4.02 -17.18
N MET A 153 -8.38 -4.55 -15.97
CA MET A 153 -9.06 -5.76 -15.50
C MET A 153 -10.58 -5.55 -15.32
N VAL A 154 -10.98 -4.46 -14.65
CA VAL A 154 -12.40 -4.16 -14.35
C VAL A 154 -13.20 -3.91 -15.62
N PHE A 155 -12.66 -3.12 -16.55
CA PHE A 155 -13.35 -2.77 -17.80
C PHE A 155 -13.10 -3.76 -18.94
N LYS A 156 -12.37 -4.86 -18.66
CA LYS A 156 -11.98 -5.87 -19.66
C LYS A 156 -11.35 -5.25 -20.92
N ILE A 157 -10.54 -4.21 -20.71
CA ILE A 157 -9.85 -3.50 -21.80
C ILE A 157 -8.70 -4.40 -22.26
N PRO A 158 -8.38 -4.46 -23.57
CA PRO A 158 -7.21 -5.17 -24.04
C PRO A 158 -5.90 -4.66 -23.40
N ASP A 159 -5.01 -5.59 -22.99
CA ASP A 159 -3.75 -5.26 -22.30
C ASP A 159 -2.83 -4.31 -23.07
N ASN A 160 -2.91 -4.30 -24.40
CA ASN A 160 -2.13 -3.38 -25.24
C ASN A 160 -2.50 -1.90 -25.01
N ARG A 161 -3.69 -1.61 -24.47
CA ARG A 161 -4.17 -0.26 -24.12
C ARG A 161 -3.89 0.14 -22.68
N ARG A 162 -3.24 -0.70 -21.88
CA ARG A 162 -2.89 -0.39 -20.48
C ARG A 162 -2.22 0.98 -20.31
N ARG A 163 -1.37 1.34 -21.27
CA ARG A 163 -0.69 2.64 -21.31
C ARG A 163 -1.66 3.82 -21.32
N GLU A 164 -2.66 3.76 -22.19
CA GLU A 164 -3.69 4.79 -22.33
C GLU A 164 -4.55 4.87 -21.07
N VAL A 165 -4.95 3.71 -20.54
CA VAL A 165 -5.74 3.62 -19.31
C VAL A 165 -5.00 4.20 -18.11
N THR A 166 -3.70 3.89 -17.95
CA THR A 166 -2.84 4.49 -16.92
C THR A 166 -2.79 6.01 -17.03
N ILE A 167 -2.71 6.57 -18.25
CA ILE A 167 -2.69 8.03 -18.46
C ILE A 167 -4.03 8.63 -18.01
N VAL A 168 -5.15 8.06 -18.45
CA VAL A 168 -6.49 8.54 -18.08
C VAL A 168 -6.68 8.49 -16.58
N ALA A 169 -6.32 7.38 -15.94
CA ALA A 169 -6.42 7.21 -14.49
C ALA A 169 -5.57 8.24 -13.73
N GLY A 170 -4.34 8.46 -14.21
CA GLY A 170 -3.43 9.46 -13.66
C GLY A 170 -3.95 10.89 -13.78
N LEU A 171 -4.55 11.24 -14.92
CA LEU A 171 -5.18 12.54 -15.14
C LEU A 171 -6.37 12.75 -14.21
N VAL A 172 -7.25 11.75 -14.09
CA VAL A 172 -8.39 11.79 -13.15
C VAL A 172 -7.90 11.96 -11.72
N GLY A 173 -6.91 11.18 -11.28
CA GLY A 173 -6.32 11.30 -9.95
C GLY A 173 -5.69 12.67 -9.71
N THR A 174 -5.02 13.24 -10.72
CA THR A 174 -4.44 14.59 -10.64
C THR A 174 -5.51 15.66 -10.48
N ILE A 175 -6.60 15.56 -11.24
CA ILE A 175 -7.74 16.48 -11.13
C ILE A 175 -8.39 16.36 -9.74
N LEU A 176 -8.66 15.14 -9.26
CA LEU A 176 -9.22 14.92 -7.92
C LEU A 176 -8.30 15.47 -6.82
N GLY A 177 -6.98 15.30 -6.98
CA GLY A 177 -5.98 15.90 -6.12
C GLY A 177 -6.06 17.43 -6.10
N ALA A 178 -6.15 18.05 -7.28
CA ALA A 178 -6.30 19.50 -7.43
C ALA A 178 -7.63 20.03 -6.86
N LEU A 179 -8.69 19.22 -6.88
CA LEU A 179 -9.99 19.53 -6.28
C LEU A 179 -10.00 19.36 -4.74
N GLY A 180 -8.88 18.95 -4.14
CA GLY A 180 -8.72 18.96 -2.70
C GLY A 180 -9.21 17.70 -1.98
N ILE A 181 -9.29 16.55 -2.66
CA ILE A 181 -9.60 15.27 -1.99
C ILE A 181 -8.60 14.97 -0.85
N LEU A 182 -7.37 15.50 -0.96
CA LEU A 182 -6.33 15.40 0.06
C LEU A 182 -6.66 16.13 1.37
N ASN A 183 -7.58 17.10 1.36
CA ASN A 183 -8.05 17.74 2.59
C ASN A 183 -8.81 16.78 3.52
N HIS A 184 -9.23 15.63 2.99
CA HIS A 184 -9.91 14.56 3.72
C HIS A 184 -9.16 13.24 3.63
N VAL A 185 -7.83 13.28 3.43
CA VAL A 185 -7.01 12.09 3.18
C VAL A 185 -7.16 11.05 4.28
N GLU A 186 -7.16 11.45 5.56
CA GLU A 186 -7.29 10.51 6.68
C GLU A 186 -8.64 9.77 6.67
N SER A 187 -9.73 10.52 6.51
CA SER A 187 -11.09 9.95 6.45
C SER A 187 -11.25 9.05 5.23
N PHE A 188 -10.70 9.45 4.09
CA PHE A 188 -10.73 8.68 2.86
C PHE A 188 -9.93 7.37 3.00
N LEU A 189 -8.72 7.42 3.56
CA LEU A 189 -7.88 6.24 3.76
C LEU A 189 -8.46 5.28 4.81
N SER A 190 -9.06 5.79 5.89
CA SER A 190 -9.76 4.96 6.87
C SER A 190 -10.97 4.27 6.23
N PHE A 191 -11.81 5.00 5.49
CA PHE A 191 -12.94 4.42 4.77
C PHE A 191 -12.50 3.35 3.79
N LEU A 192 -11.47 3.63 2.98
CA LEU A 192 -10.94 2.69 2.00
C LEU A 192 -10.36 1.44 2.68
N SER A 193 -9.73 1.59 3.84
CA SER A 193 -9.18 0.47 4.62
C SER A 193 -10.27 -0.50 5.10
N PHE A 194 -11.46 -0.01 5.48
CA PHE A 194 -12.60 -0.89 5.80
C PHE A 194 -13.05 -1.75 4.62
N LEU A 195 -12.88 -1.27 3.38
CA LEU A 195 -13.27 -2.00 2.17
C LEU A 195 -12.18 -2.96 1.69
N VAL A 196 -10.91 -2.56 1.80
CA VAL A 196 -9.78 -3.30 1.22
C VAL A 196 -9.24 -4.38 2.17
N CYS A 197 -9.24 -4.14 3.48
CA CYS A 197 -8.74 -5.12 4.46
C CYS A 197 -9.47 -6.48 4.40
N PRO A 198 -10.81 -6.54 4.30
CA PRO A 198 -11.52 -7.80 4.11
C PRO A 198 -11.05 -8.62 2.92
N ILE A 199 -10.71 -7.95 1.81
CA ILE A 199 -10.22 -8.60 0.59
C ILE A 199 -8.93 -9.37 0.89
N GLY A 200 -8.00 -8.76 1.63
CA GLY A 200 -6.78 -9.43 2.07
C GLY A 200 -7.04 -10.70 2.89
N GLY A 201 -7.97 -10.62 3.84
CA GLY A 201 -8.39 -11.78 4.64
C GLY A 201 -8.95 -12.93 3.81
N ILE A 202 -9.84 -12.59 2.87
CA ILE A 202 -10.46 -13.54 1.95
C ILE A 202 -9.43 -14.17 1.03
N MET A 203 -8.52 -13.37 0.45
CA MET A 203 -7.44 -13.87 -0.40
C MET A 203 -6.51 -14.82 0.35
N MET A 204 -6.19 -14.53 1.62
CA MET A 204 -5.40 -15.45 2.45
C MET A 204 -6.13 -16.76 2.72
N ALA A 205 -7.42 -16.69 3.08
CA ALA A 205 -8.24 -17.88 3.31
C ALA A 205 -8.33 -18.75 2.05
N ASP A 206 -8.68 -18.12 0.93
CA ASP A 206 -8.87 -18.80 -0.35
C ASP A 206 -7.56 -19.42 -0.84
N TYR A 207 -6.45 -18.69 -0.84
CA TYR A 207 -5.20 -19.19 -1.37
C TYR A 207 -4.51 -20.23 -0.46
N TRP A 208 -4.31 -19.90 0.82
CA TRP A 208 -3.48 -20.71 1.71
C TRP A 208 -4.22 -21.87 2.36
N ILE A 209 -5.48 -21.66 2.75
CA ILE A 209 -6.26 -22.65 3.50
C ILE A 209 -7.03 -23.54 2.53
N VAL A 210 -7.90 -22.94 1.69
CA VAL A 210 -8.73 -23.69 0.73
C VAL A 210 -7.89 -24.23 -0.41
N GLY A 211 -7.09 -23.37 -1.06
CA GLY A 211 -6.21 -23.70 -2.18
C GLY A 211 -4.91 -24.41 -1.78
N LYS A 212 -4.66 -24.66 -0.49
CA LYS A 212 -3.45 -25.32 0.05
C LYS A 212 -2.14 -24.66 -0.45
N GLY A 213 -2.18 -23.37 -0.75
CA GLY A 213 -1.05 -22.59 -1.26
C GLY A 213 -0.56 -22.99 -2.66
N LYS A 214 -1.41 -23.62 -3.48
CA LYS A 214 -1.09 -23.97 -4.88
C LYS A 214 -1.96 -23.18 -5.84
N ALA A 215 -1.33 -22.55 -6.83
CA ALA A 215 -2.03 -21.73 -7.82
C ALA A 215 -2.90 -22.60 -8.75
N GLU A 216 -2.45 -23.83 -9.05
CA GLU A 216 -3.21 -24.76 -9.90
C GLU A 216 -4.59 -25.13 -9.35
N ASN A 217 -4.79 -25.01 -8.03
CA ASN A 217 -6.05 -25.36 -7.38
C ASN A 217 -7.15 -24.31 -7.60
N TRP A 218 -6.85 -23.18 -8.25
CA TRP A 218 -7.78 -22.09 -8.50
C TRP A 218 -8.02 -21.96 -10.01
N HIS A 219 -9.27 -21.72 -10.39
CA HIS A 219 -9.61 -21.35 -11.76
C HIS A 219 -10.58 -20.16 -11.79
N PRO A 220 -10.55 -19.36 -12.87
CA PRO A 220 -11.52 -18.29 -13.06
C PRO A 220 -12.93 -18.87 -13.24
N VAL A 221 -13.91 -18.13 -12.75
CA VAL A 221 -15.34 -18.46 -12.87
C VAL A 221 -16.02 -17.33 -13.61
N ASP A 222 -16.90 -17.67 -14.55
CA ASP A 222 -17.71 -16.66 -15.24
C ASP A 222 -18.69 -15.98 -14.25
N GLY A 223 -18.78 -14.66 -14.36
CA GLY A 223 -19.63 -13.85 -13.50
C GLY A 223 -18.98 -13.54 -12.15
N PHE A 224 -19.72 -13.78 -11.05
CA PHE A 224 -19.34 -13.34 -9.71
C PHE A 224 -19.25 -14.51 -8.74
N ASN A 225 -18.18 -14.55 -7.95
CA ASN A 225 -18.10 -15.43 -6.78
C ASN A 225 -18.96 -14.85 -5.64
N LYS A 226 -20.19 -15.35 -5.49
CA LYS A 226 -21.14 -14.92 -4.47
C LYS A 226 -20.58 -15.06 -3.05
N ILE A 227 -19.82 -16.13 -2.78
CA ILE A 227 -19.22 -16.40 -1.47
C ILE A 227 -18.18 -15.35 -1.13
N GLY A 228 -17.32 -15.00 -2.09
CA GLY A 228 -16.36 -13.91 -1.93
C GLY A 228 -17.03 -12.57 -1.66
N ILE A 229 -18.06 -12.21 -2.44
CA ILE A 229 -18.76 -10.92 -2.27
C ILE A 229 -19.49 -10.83 -0.93
N ILE A 230 -20.20 -11.88 -0.53
CA ILE A 230 -20.93 -11.90 0.76
C ILE A 230 -19.93 -11.82 1.92
N SER A 231 -18.82 -12.58 1.85
CA SER A 231 -17.77 -12.53 2.87
C SER A 231 -17.17 -11.14 3.00
N TRP A 232 -16.90 -10.48 1.87
CA TRP A 232 -16.38 -9.12 1.82
C TRP A 232 -17.35 -8.13 2.45
N ALA A 233 -18.63 -8.16 2.05
CA ALA A 233 -19.64 -7.25 2.57
C ALA A 233 -19.84 -7.39 4.08
N LEU A 234 -19.95 -8.63 4.59
CA LEU A 234 -20.12 -8.88 6.02
C LEU A 234 -18.89 -8.42 6.82
N ALA A 235 -17.68 -8.74 6.35
CA ALA A 235 -16.46 -8.35 7.02
C ALA A 235 -16.24 -6.83 7.01
N ALA A 236 -16.56 -6.15 5.91
CA ALA A 236 -16.50 -4.68 5.83
C ALA A 236 -17.47 -4.02 6.81
N VAL A 237 -18.73 -4.51 6.87
CA VAL A 237 -19.74 -3.99 7.80
C VAL A 237 -19.31 -4.23 9.26
N ILE A 238 -18.84 -5.43 9.60
CA ILE A 238 -18.39 -5.74 10.96
C ILE A 238 -17.20 -4.87 11.36
N ALA A 239 -16.19 -4.75 10.49
CA ALA A 239 -15.02 -3.90 10.75
C ALA A 239 -15.42 -2.44 10.96
N TYR A 240 -16.33 -1.92 10.13
CA TYR A 240 -16.86 -0.56 10.24
C TYR A 240 -17.63 -0.33 11.54
N LEU A 241 -18.53 -1.25 11.92
CA LEU A 241 -19.30 -1.17 13.17
C LEU A 241 -18.41 -1.23 14.41
N CYS A 242 -17.35 -2.04 14.38
CA CYS A 242 -16.36 -2.13 15.44
C CYS A 242 -15.37 -0.96 15.45
N LYS A 243 -15.30 -0.16 14.39
CA LYS A 243 -14.34 0.93 14.19
C LYS A 243 -12.88 0.47 14.29
N ILE A 244 -12.60 -0.73 13.75
CA ILE A 244 -11.25 -1.30 13.69
C ILE A 244 -11.02 -1.79 12.25
N GLU A 245 -10.24 -1.07 11.47
CA GLU A 245 -10.05 -1.32 10.03
C GLU A 245 -9.42 -2.69 9.76
N TYR A 246 -8.32 -3.00 10.43
CA TYR A 246 -7.59 -4.26 10.27
C TYR A 246 -8.36 -5.48 10.78
N LEU A 247 -9.43 -5.31 11.57
CA LEU A 247 -10.32 -6.40 11.96
C LEU A 247 -10.96 -7.05 10.72
N GLY A 248 -11.16 -6.27 9.65
CA GLY A 248 -11.67 -6.75 8.38
C GLY A 248 -10.86 -7.92 7.82
N ILE A 249 -9.54 -7.96 8.04
CA ILE A 249 -8.68 -9.07 7.60
C ILE A 249 -9.09 -10.38 8.30
N VAL A 250 -9.18 -10.35 9.63
CA VAL A 250 -9.49 -11.55 10.43
C VAL A 250 -10.93 -11.99 10.19
N VAL A 251 -11.87 -11.06 10.17
CA VAL A 251 -13.29 -11.36 9.92
C VAL A 251 -13.49 -11.86 8.51
N GLY A 252 -12.88 -11.24 7.50
CA GLY A 252 -12.94 -11.70 6.11
C GLY A 252 -12.43 -13.11 5.94
N LEU A 253 -11.31 -13.44 6.59
CA LEU A 253 -10.76 -14.80 6.62
C LEU A 253 -11.74 -15.79 7.24
N ILE A 254 -12.26 -15.50 8.44
CA ILE A 254 -13.15 -16.41 9.16
C ILE A 254 -14.48 -16.60 8.41
N VAL A 255 -15.11 -15.51 8.00
CA VAL A 255 -16.41 -15.54 7.30
C VAL A 255 -16.29 -16.31 5.99
N TYR A 256 -15.21 -16.10 5.23
CA TYR A 256 -14.98 -16.85 3.99
C TYR A 256 -14.86 -18.35 4.26
N LEU A 257 -14.04 -18.78 5.23
CA LEU A 257 -13.89 -20.20 5.56
C LEU A 257 -15.20 -20.85 6.02
N VAL A 258 -16.00 -20.12 6.80
CA VAL A 258 -17.31 -20.61 7.26
C VAL A 258 -18.24 -20.78 6.06
N LEU A 259 -18.37 -19.76 5.20
CA LEU A 259 -19.26 -19.83 4.05
C LEU A 259 -18.81 -20.87 3.03
N GLU A 260 -17.50 -20.96 2.76
CA GLU A 260 -16.90 -21.96 1.87
C GLU A 260 -17.21 -23.40 2.33
N ARG A 261 -17.26 -23.63 3.64
CA ARG A 261 -17.61 -24.95 4.20
C ARG A 261 -19.06 -25.36 3.90
N PHE A 262 -19.99 -24.42 3.83
CA PHE A 262 -21.40 -24.69 3.59
C PHE A 262 -21.79 -24.60 2.11
N ALA A 263 -21.13 -23.70 1.37
CA ALA A 263 -21.35 -23.46 -0.04
C ALA A 263 -19.97 -23.26 -0.70
N PRO A 264 -19.34 -24.33 -1.19
CA PRO A 264 -18.01 -24.27 -1.80
C PRO A 264 -17.99 -23.29 -2.97
N SER A 265 -16.92 -22.52 -3.07
CA SER A 265 -16.67 -21.62 -4.18
C SER A 265 -16.59 -22.42 -5.47
N LEU A 266 -17.25 -21.90 -6.50
CA LEU A 266 -17.19 -22.44 -7.86
C LEU A 266 -15.79 -22.33 -8.48
N SER A 267 -14.84 -21.63 -7.84
CA SER A 267 -13.47 -21.46 -8.32
C SER A 267 -12.53 -22.62 -7.95
N ARG A 268 -13.08 -23.68 -7.34
CA ARG A 268 -12.36 -24.88 -6.92
C ARG A 268 -13.00 -26.09 -7.60
N GLU A 269 -12.16 -27.02 -8.09
CA GLU A 269 -12.68 -28.32 -8.49
C GLU A 269 -13.31 -29.00 -7.27
N THR A 270 -14.63 -29.19 -7.29
CA THR A 270 -15.28 -30.05 -6.30
C THR A 270 -14.63 -31.43 -6.37
N GLU A 271 -14.01 -31.89 -5.29
CA GLU A 271 -13.59 -33.28 -5.04
C GLU A 271 -14.82 -34.23 -5.05
N LYS A 272 -15.51 -34.34 -6.18
CA LYS A 272 -16.57 -35.33 -6.45
C LYS A 272 -16.39 -35.94 -7.84
N LYS A 273 -15.22 -36.53 -8.05
CA LYS A 273 -14.95 -37.67 -8.95
C LYS A 273 -13.84 -38.44 -8.21
N VAL A 274 -14.05 -39.60 -7.60
CA VAL A 274 -14.43 -40.88 -8.22
C VAL A 274 -15.04 -41.79 -7.13
N GLU A 275 -16.34 -42.09 -7.24
CA GLU A 275 -16.88 -43.41 -6.89
C GLU A 275 -17.40 -44.00 -8.20
N ALA A 276 -16.64 -44.91 -8.78
CA ALA A 276 -17.05 -45.90 -9.78
C ALA A 276 -15.97 -46.99 -9.85
#